data_AF-A0A6L9MTF7-F1
#
_entry.id   AF-A0A6L9MTF7-F1
#
_cell.length_a   1.000
_cell.length_b   1.000
_cell.length_c   1.000
_cell.angle_alpha   90.00
_cell.angle_beta   90.00
_cell.angle_gamma   90.00
#
_symmetry.space_group_name_H-M   'P 1'
#
loop_
_entity.id
_entity.type
_entity.pdbx_description
1 polymer ?
#
loop_
_entity_poly.entity_id
_entity_poly.type
_entity_poly.pdbx_seq_one_letter_code
_entity_poly.pdbx_strand_id
1 'polypeptide(L)'
;MMQQEYQKYYVPAQSPWPIVGAVALFLIAVGAGNFVVEATKGESGYGSYVLLAGIVVLLVMLIGWFKNQIDESMSGLYSDQLGRSYRQGMSWFIFSEVMFFGAFFGALYYARFIAVPWLGGDSNNAMTNEVLWPGFEAMWPLVNTPGGITTQEMSPGGLPTINTIILLVSSVTLHFAHVGLEQNKRKQLTLMLGATILLGCGFLFLQVEEYIHAYRDLGLTLQSGIYGNTFFMLTGFHGMHVTLGTIILIVMFFRVLKGHFTPKEHFAFQAGSWYWHFVDVVWVMLFIFVYVL
;
A
#
# COMPACT_ATOMS: atom_id res chain seq x y z
N MET A 1 -37.73 -26.55 25.21
CA MET A 1 -37.01 -26.10 24.00
C MET A 1 -36.41 -24.74 24.33
N MET A 2 -35.08 -24.62 24.39
CA MET A 2 -34.47 -23.30 24.44
C MET A 2 -34.74 -22.62 23.09
N GLN A 3 -35.49 -21.54 23.13
CA GLN A 3 -35.72 -20.69 21.97
C GLN A 3 -34.35 -20.11 21.59
N GLN A 4 -33.81 -20.51 20.44
CA GLN A 4 -32.59 -19.90 19.91
C GLN A 4 -32.90 -18.42 19.67
N GLU A 5 -32.36 -17.53 20.50
CA GLU A 5 -32.42 -16.09 20.24
C GLU A 5 -31.62 -15.80 18.98
N TYR A 6 -32.32 -15.50 17.88
CA TYR A 6 -31.69 -15.00 16.67
C TYR A 6 -31.22 -13.57 16.92
N GLN A 7 -29.90 -13.35 16.91
CA GLN A 7 -29.36 -11.99 16.90
C GLN A 7 -29.82 -11.27 15.64
N LYS A 8 -30.40 -10.09 15.77
CA LYS A 8 -30.81 -9.26 14.63
C LYS A 8 -29.56 -8.69 13.95
N TYR A 9 -29.43 -8.93 12.64
CA TYR A 9 -28.37 -8.29 11.85
C TYR A 9 -28.65 -6.79 11.74
N TYR A 10 -27.72 -5.95 12.17
CA TYR A 10 -27.86 -4.51 12.05
C TYR A 10 -27.73 -4.10 10.58
N VAL A 11 -28.74 -3.40 10.08
CA VAL A 11 -28.73 -2.75 8.76
C VAL A 11 -28.73 -1.25 9.03
N PRO A 12 -27.67 -0.52 8.62
CA PRO A 12 -27.61 0.92 8.81
C PRO A 12 -28.80 1.65 8.18
N ALA A 13 -29.18 2.78 8.77
CA ALA A 13 -30.11 3.71 8.14
C ALA A 13 -29.51 4.31 6.85
N GLN A 14 -30.30 5.09 6.11
CA GLN A 14 -29.83 5.74 4.88
C GLN A 14 -28.55 6.54 5.12
N SER A 15 -27.53 6.29 4.30
CA SER A 15 -26.23 6.96 4.37
C SER A 15 -25.95 7.72 3.07
N PRO A 16 -25.56 9.01 3.13
CA PRO A 16 -25.21 9.78 1.94
C PRO A 16 -23.81 9.45 1.42
N TRP A 17 -22.96 8.80 2.22
CA TRP A 17 -21.55 8.60 1.88
C TRP A 17 -21.28 7.83 0.59
N PRO A 18 -22.07 6.80 0.20
CA PRO A 18 -21.88 6.12 -1.09
C PRO A 18 -21.97 7.05 -2.30
N ILE A 19 -22.96 7.95 -2.35
CA ILE A 19 -23.11 8.87 -3.50
C ILE A 19 -22.04 9.96 -3.49
N VAL A 20 -21.65 10.46 -2.31
CA VAL A 20 -20.53 11.40 -2.19
C VAL A 20 -19.22 10.75 -2.67
N GLY A 21 -19.00 9.48 -2.32
CA GLY A 21 -17.85 8.70 -2.78
C GLY A 21 -17.84 8.49 -4.30
N ALA A 22 -19.00 8.17 -4.89
CA ALA A 22 -19.11 8.04 -6.35
C ALA A 22 -18.77 9.35 -7.08
N VAL A 23 -19.27 10.48 -6.58
CA VAL A 23 -18.93 11.81 -7.11
C VAL A 23 -17.43 12.10 -6.95
N ALA A 24 -16.85 11.80 -5.80
CA ALA A 24 -15.43 12.00 -5.55
C ALA A 24 -14.55 11.21 -6.55
N LEU A 25 -14.85 9.92 -6.74
CA LEU A 25 -14.13 9.06 -7.67
C LEU A 25 -14.29 9.50 -9.13
N PHE A 26 -15.48 9.96 -9.51
CA PHE A 26 -15.71 10.53 -10.84
C PHE A 26 -14.84 11.78 -11.08
N LEU A 27 -14.82 12.70 -10.12
CA LEU A 27 -13.98 13.90 -10.19
C LEU A 27 -12.49 13.56 -10.25
N ILE A 28 -12.03 12.57 -9.46
CA ILE A 28 -10.64 12.10 -9.51
C ILE A 28 -10.31 11.53 -10.90
N ALA A 29 -11.16 10.67 -11.45
CA ALA A 29 -10.91 10.05 -12.75
C ALA A 29 -10.86 11.08 -13.89
N VAL A 30 -11.84 11.99 -13.95
CA VAL A 30 -11.90 13.05 -14.96
C VAL A 30 -10.76 14.06 -14.75
N GLY A 31 -10.49 14.45 -13.51
CA GLY A 31 -9.43 15.39 -13.17
C GLY A 31 -8.04 14.84 -13.51
N ALA A 32 -7.75 13.61 -13.11
CA ALA A 32 -6.48 12.95 -13.42
C ALA A 32 -6.28 12.75 -14.93
N GLY A 33 -7.32 12.31 -15.65
CA GLY A 33 -7.25 12.14 -17.10
C GLY A 33 -6.92 13.44 -17.83
N ASN A 34 -7.62 14.53 -17.50
CA ASN A 34 -7.34 15.84 -18.09
C ASN A 34 -5.97 16.37 -17.65
N PHE A 35 -5.61 16.23 -16.37
CA PHE A 35 -4.32 16.70 -15.86
C PHE A 35 -3.14 16.05 -16.58
N VAL A 36 -3.18 14.73 -16.82
CA VAL A 36 -2.11 14.03 -17.54
C VAL A 36 -2.02 14.48 -19.00
N VAL A 37 -3.16 14.67 -19.67
CA VAL A 37 -3.19 15.15 -21.06
C VAL A 37 -2.66 16.58 -21.16
N GLU A 38 -3.13 17.48 -20.30
CA GLU A 38 -2.69 18.88 -20.20
C GLU A 38 -1.19 18.96 -19.91
N ALA A 39 -0.70 18.22 -18.90
CA ALA A 39 0.71 18.18 -18.53
C ALA A 39 1.60 17.64 -19.66
N THR A 40 1.14 16.61 -20.39
CA THR A 40 1.89 16.03 -21.52
C THR A 40 1.99 17.01 -22.69
N LYS A 41 0.96 17.82 -22.92
CA LYS A 41 0.95 18.85 -23.98
C LYS A 41 1.61 20.17 -23.55
N GLY A 42 1.93 20.34 -22.27
CA GLY A 42 2.41 21.61 -21.73
C GLY A 42 1.34 22.71 -21.72
N GLU A 43 0.07 22.33 -21.73
CA GLU A 43 -1.07 23.25 -21.73
C GLU A 43 -1.59 23.46 -20.30
N SER A 44 -2.02 24.67 -19.98
CA SER A 44 -2.76 24.92 -18.75
C SER A 44 -4.23 24.58 -18.95
N GLY A 45 -4.83 23.85 -18.00
CA GLY A 45 -6.25 23.58 -18.01
C GLY A 45 -6.84 23.42 -16.61
N TYR A 46 -7.98 22.75 -16.54
CA TYR A 46 -8.74 22.60 -15.30
C TYR A 46 -8.52 21.24 -14.63
N GLY A 47 -7.75 20.34 -15.26
CA GLY A 47 -7.56 18.96 -14.78
C GLY A 47 -7.02 18.90 -13.34
N SER A 48 -6.00 19.70 -13.02
CA SER A 48 -5.40 19.74 -11.67
C SER A 48 -6.39 20.19 -10.59
N TYR A 49 -7.21 21.21 -10.88
CA TYR A 49 -8.22 21.72 -9.94
C TYR A 49 -9.34 20.72 -9.72
N VAL A 50 -9.82 20.06 -10.77
CA VAL A 50 -10.85 19.02 -10.69
C VAL A 50 -10.33 17.80 -9.93
N LEU A 51 -9.07 17.40 -10.17
CA LEU A 51 -8.42 16.33 -9.42
C LEU A 51 -8.33 16.66 -7.92
N LEU A 52 -7.86 17.87 -7.58
CA LEU A 52 -7.77 18.31 -6.19
C LEU A 52 -9.14 18.36 -5.52
N ALA A 53 -10.16 18.86 -6.21
CA ALA A 53 -11.54 18.86 -5.70
C ALA A 53 -12.03 17.44 -5.42
N GLY A 54 -11.79 16.50 -6.35
CA GLY A 54 -12.13 15.08 -6.15
C GLY A 54 -11.43 14.46 -4.93
N ILE A 55 -10.14 14.73 -4.74
CA ILE A 55 -9.38 14.27 -3.56
C ILE A 55 -9.96 14.85 -2.27
N VAL A 56 -10.28 16.16 -2.23
CA VAL A 56 -10.88 16.79 -1.04
C VAL A 56 -12.24 16.18 -0.71
N VAL A 57 -13.11 15.98 -1.71
CA VAL A 57 -14.43 15.34 -1.51
C VAL A 57 -14.26 13.90 -1.01
N LEU A 58 -13.29 13.15 -1.53
CA LEU A 58 -12.99 11.79 -1.07
C LEU A 58 -12.56 11.79 0.40
N LEU A 59 -11.66 12.70 0.80
CA LEU A 59 -11.21 12.81 2.19
C LEU A 59 -12.35 13.18 3.15
N VAL A 60 -13.20 14.14 2.77
CA VAL A 60 -14.40 14.51 3.54
C VAL A 60 -15.32 13.30 3.72
N MET A 61 -15.55 12.55 2.64
CA MET A 61 -16.36 11.34 2.68
C MET A 61 -15.75 10.28 3.62
N LEU A 62 -14.45 9.98 3.50
CA LEU A 62 -13.80 8.97 4.33
C LEU A 62 -13.83 9.33 5.82
N ILE A 63 -13.51 10.59 6.16
CA ILE A 63 -13.56 11.08 7.54
C ILE A 63 -14.99 10.98 8.10
N GLY A 64 -15.98 11.41 7.32
CA GLY A 64 -17.39 11.36 7.72
C GLY A 64 -17.93 9.94 7.88
N TRP A 65 -17.64 9.06 6.92
CA TRP A 65 -18.09 7.67 6.96
C TRP A 65 -17.46 6.92 8.13
N PHE A 66 -16.14 7.03 8.33
CA PHE A 66 -15.49 6.37 9.46
C PHE A 66 -15.93 6.93 10.81
N LYS A 67 -16.22 8.23 10.90
CA LYS A 67 -16.83 8.81 12.11
C LYS A 67 -18.17 8.13 12.43
N ASN A 68 -19.08 8.06 11.45
CA ASN A 68 -20.39 7.42 11.65
C ASN A 68 -20.23 5.96 12.07
N GLN A 69 -19.30 5.21 11.48
CA GLN A 69 -19.02 3.83 11.88
C GLN A 69 -18.46 3.71 13.30
N ILE A 70 -17.62 4.66 13.75
CA ILE A 70 -17.16 4.70 15.14
C ILE A 70 -18.34 4.98 16.06
N ASP A 71 -19.19 5.96 15.75
CA ASP A 71 -20.34 6.34 16.58
C ASP A 71 -21.36 5.18 16.68
N GLU A 72 -21.66 4.51 15.56
CA GLU A 72 -22.51 3.31 15.52
C GLU A 72 -21.92 2.18 16.37
N SER A 73 -20.62 1.90 16.23
CA SER A 73 -19.92 0.91 17.04
C SER A 73 -19.99 1.21 18.54
N MET A 74 -19.83 2.48 18.93
CA MET A 74 -19.85 2.89 20.35
C MET A 74 -21.27 2.93 20.93
N SER A 75 -22.30 2.99 20.09
CA SER A 75 -23.71 2.94 20.52
C SER A 75 -24.23 1.52 20.84
N GLY A 76 -23.37 0.49 20.73
CA GLY A 76 -23.73 -0.89 21.07
C GLY A 76 -24.58 -1.59 20.01
N LEU A 77 -24.62 -1.07 18.77
CA LEU A 77 -25.40 -1.64 17.67
C LEU A 77 -24.74 -2.87 17.01
N TYR A 78 -23.56 -3.29 17.49
CA TYR A 78 -22.80 -4.39 16.92
C TYR A 78 -23.17 -5.74 17.55
N SER A 79 -23.54 -6.70 16.70
CA SER A 79 -23.78 -8.09 17.07
C SER A 79 -22.60 -8.99 16.67
N ASP A 80 -22.51 -10.18 17.25
CA ASP A 80 -21.47 -11.15 16.89
C ASP A 80 -21.53 -11.55 15.42
N GLN A 81 -22.74 -11.62 14.87
CA GLN A 81 -22.97 -11.89 13.46
C GLN A 81 -22.35 -10.79 12.57
N LEU A 82 -22.59 -9.51 12.89
CA LEU A 82 -22.00 -8.39 12.17
C LEU A 82 -20.46 -8.39 12.29
N GLY A 83 -19.93 -8.70 13.47
CA GLY A 83 -18.48 -8.84 13.67
C GLY A 83 -17.83 -9.91 12.79
N ARG A 84 -18.53 -11.02 12.48
CA ARG A 84 -18.04 -12.02 11.52
C ARG A 84 -18.01 -11.46 10.09
N SER A 85 -19.04 -10.74 9.68
CA SER A 85 -19.09 -10.11 8.35
C SER A 85 -17.97 -9.08 8.17
N TYR A 86 -17.67 -8.26 9.18
CA TYR A 86 -16.54 -7.34 9.11
C TYR A 86 -15.19 -8.04 8.97
N ARG A 87 -14.97 -9.14 9.71
CA ARG A 87 -13.74 -9.96 9.56
C ARG A 87 -13.61 -10.53 8.15
N GLN A 88 -14.69 -11.09 7.60
CA GLN A 88 -14.70 -11.59 6.23
C GLN A 88 -14.42 -10.46 5.21
N GLY A 89 -15.05 -9.29 5.39
CA GLY A 89 -14.82 -8.12 4.55
C GLY A 89 -13.35 -7.69 4.55
N MET A 90 -12.73 -7.63 5.73
CA MET A 90 -11.30 -7.30 5.86
C MET A 90 -10.41 -8.37 5.21
N SER A 91 -10.72 -9.66 5.39
CA SER A 91 -9.95 -10.74 4.76
C SER A 91 -10.03 -10.68 3.23
N TRP A 92 -11.21 -10.44 2.66
CA TRP A 92 -11.36 -10.28 1.21
C TRP A 92 -10.69 -9.03 0.67
N PHE A 93 -10.73 -7.93 1.42
CA PHE A 93 -9.98 -6.72 1.09
C PHE A 93 -8.47 -6.98 1.06
N ILE A 94 -7.89 -7.60 2.10
CA ILE A 94 -6.46 -7.95 2.09
C ILE A 94 -6.14 -8.89 0.93
N PHE A 95 -7.00 -9.88 0.66
CA PHE A 95 -6.80 -10.79 -0.45
C PHE A 95 -6.78 -10.06 -1.80
N SER A 96 -7.66 -9.08 -2.03
CA SER A 96 -7.61 -8.27 -3.27
C SER A 96 -6.33 -7.45 -3.37
N GLU A 97 -5.82 -6.90 -2.25
CA GLU A 97 -4.55 -6.18 -2.24
C GLU A 97 -3.35 -7.12 -2.54
N VAL A 98 -3.38 -8.35 -2.03
CA VAL A 98 -2.37 -9.37 -2.38
C VAL A 98 -2.40 -9.68 -3.87
N MET A 99 -3.58 -9.82 -4.49
CA MET A 99 -3.70 -10.04 -5.94
C MET A 99 -3.24 -8.82 -6.75
N PHE A 100 -3.50 -7.60 -6.26
CA PHE A 100 -3.01 -6.36 -6.86
C PHE A 100 -1.48 -6.34 -6.93
N PHE A 101 -0.78 -6.60 -5.82
CA PHE A 101 0.68 -6.75 -5.83
C PHE A 101 1.15 -7.94 -6.65
N GLY A 102 0.40 -9.05 -6.64
CA GLY A 102 0.66 -10.22 -7.47
C GLY A 102 0.75 -9.88 -8.96
N ALA A 103 -0.04 -8.91 -9.45
CA ALA A 103 0.04 -8.43 -10.82
C ALA A 103 1.38 -7.73 -11.12
N PHE A 104 1.86 -6.87 -10.19
CA PHE A 104 3.14 -6.17 -10.35
C PHE A 104 4.34 -7.11 -10.23
N PHE A 105 4.32 -8.06 -9.28
CA PHE A 105 5.35 -9.10 -9.21
C PHE A 105 5.32 -10.00 -10.44
N GLY A 106 4.13 -10.30 -10.98
CA GLY A 106 3.96 -10.99 -12.26
C GLY A 106 4.59 -10.22 -13.43
N ALA A 107 4.40 -8.90 -13.48
CA ALA A 107 5.03 -8.05 -14.48
C ALA A 107 6.57 -8.03 -14.35
N LEU A 108 7.10 -7.95 -13.12
CA LEU A 108 8.54 -8.06 -12.85
C LEU A 108 9.09 -9.42 -13.31
N TYR A 109 8.41 -10.51 -12.95
CA TYR A 109 8.78 -11.86 -13.35
C TYR A 109 8.80 -12.00 -14.88
N TYR A 110 7.73 -11.55 -15.54
CA TYR A 110 7.61 -11.58 -16.99
C TYR A 110 8.73 -10.77 -17.66
N ALA A 111 9.01 -9.56 -17.16
CA ALA A 111 10.09 -8.74 -17.69
C ALA A 111 11.46 -9.43 -17.55
N ARG A 112 11.79 -9.92 -16.34
CA ARG A 112 13.09 -10.47 -16.00
C ARG A 112 13.37 -11.81 -16.65
N PHE A 113 12.44 -12.75 -16.59
CA PHE A 113 12.68 -14.15 -16.94
C PHE A 113 12.17 -14.53 -18.33
N ILE A 114 11.39 -13.67 -18.97
CA ILE A 114 10.78 -13.97 -20.27
C ILE A 114 11.15 -12.90 -21.29
N ALA A 115 10.71 -11.66 -21.09
CA ALA A 115 10.86 -10.61 -22.11
C ALA A 115 12.32 -10.22 -22.38
N VAL A 116 13.12 -9.97 -21.33
CA VAL A 116 14.53 -9.60 -21.50
C VAL A 116 15.35 -10.73 -22.14
N PRO A 117 15.26 -12.00 -21.71
CA PRO A 117 15.93 -13.11 -22.39
C PRO A 117 15.51 -13.28 -23.85
N TRP A 118 14.22 -13.16 -24.18
CA TRP A 118 13.76 -13.23 -25.57
C TRP A 118 14.34 -12.13 -26.45
N LEU A 119 14.50 -10.91 -25.93
CA LEU A 119 15.20 -9.83 -26.64
C LEU A 119 16.70 -10.15 -26.84
N GLY A 120 17.29 -10.91 -25.94
CA GLY A 120 18.65 -11.47 -26.05
C GLY A 120 18.79 -12.64 -27.03
N GLY A 121 17.69 -13.10 -27.62
CA GLY A 121 17.70 -14.20 -28.60
C GLY A 121 17.35 -15.58 -28.05
N ASP A 122 16.95 -15.69 -26.77
CA ASP A 122 16.58 -16.98 -26.18
C ASP A 122 15.37 -17.64 -26.88
N SER A 123 15.31 -18.97 -26.78
CA SER A 123 14.27 -19.82 -27.38
C SER A 123 14.24 -19.69 -28.91
N ASN A 124 13.10 -19.32 -29.49
CA ASN A 124 12.93 -19.17 -30.94
C ASN A 124 13.20 -17.73 -31.45
N ASN A 125 13.83 -16.88 -30.62
CA ASN A 125 14.04 -15.46 -30.94
C ASN A 125 15.49 -15.12 -31.37
N ALA A 126 16.34 -16.10 -31.68
CA ALA A 126 17.73 -15.85 -32.09
C ALA A 126 17.84 -14.82 -33.22
N MET A 127 16.98 -14.92 -34.25
CA MET A 127 16.94 -13.96 -35.36
C MET A 127 16.48 -12.56 -34.95
N THR A 128 15.67 -12.44 -33.88
CA THR A 128 15.27 -11.12 -33.32
C THR A 128 16.50 -10.37 -32.84
N ASN A 129 17.38 -11.04 -32.10
CA ASN A 129 18.63 -10.43 -31.64
C ASN A 129 19.57 -10.18 -32.83
N GLU A 130 19.82 -11.18 -33.68
CA GLU A 130 20.78 -11.06 -34.79
C GLU A 130 20.41 -10.02 -35.86
N VAL A 131 19.11 -9.74 -36.06
CA VAL A 131 18.65 -8.82 -37.13
C VAL A 131 18.18 -7.48 -36.60
N LEU A 132 17.43 -7.46 -35.49
CA LEU A 132 16.86 -6.21 -34.97
C LEU A 132 17.80 -5.50 -34.01
N TRP A 133 18.42 -6.22 -33.07
CA TRP A 133 19.32 -5.64 -32.06
C TRP A 133 20.54 -6.52 -31.74
N PRO A 134 21.53 -6.57 -32.66
CA PRO A 134 22.67 -7.49 -32.55
C PRO A 134 23.61 -7.21 -31.38
N GLY A 135 23.58 -5.98 -30.85
CA GLY A 135 24.40 -5.54 -29.71
C GLY A 135 23.69 -5.59 -28.37
N PHE A 136 22.46 -6.10 -28.30
CA PHE A 136 21.73 -6.21 -27.04
C PHE A 136 22.17 -7.44 -26.26
N GLU A 137 22.66 -7.24 -25.05
CA GLU A 137 22.98 -8.29 -24.10
C GLU A 137 21.87 -8.41 -23.06
N ALA A 138 21.27 -9.60 -22.95
CA ALA A 138 20.27 -9.86 -21.93
C ALA A 138 20.94 -9.94 -20.55
N MET A 139 20.63 -8.96 -19.70
CA MET A 139 21.06 -8.90 -18.31
C MET A 139 19.93 -8.36 -17.44
N TRP A 140 19.95 -8.72 -16.15
CA TRP A 140 19.07 -8.12 -15.16
C TRP A 140 19.87 -7.68 -13.94
N PRO A 141 19.63 -6.46 -13.40
CA PRO A 141 18.74 -5.43 -13.93
C PRO A 141 19.24 -4.81 -15.24
N LEU A 142 18.32 -4.31 -16.06
CA LEU A 142 18.65 -3.69 -17.34
C LEU A 142 19.11 -2.23 -17.12
N VAL A 143 20.34 -2.09 -16.65
CA VAL A 143 20.98 -0.80 -16.33
C VAL A 143 21.44 -0.02 -17.55
N ASN A 144 21.62 -0.68 -18.69
CA ASN A 144 21.85 -0.04 -19.98
C ASN A 144 20.68 -0.37 -20.91
N THR A 145 19.88 0.62 -21.24
CA THR A 145 18.72 0.43 -22.11
C THR A 145 19.12 0.54 -23.59
N PRO A 146 18.40 -0.13 -24.50
CA PRO A 146 18.62 0.01 -25.95
C PRO A 146 18.47 1.45 -26.47
N GLY A 147 17.74 2.30 -25.76
CA GLY A 147 17.58 3.72 -26.06
C GLY A 147 18.76 4.61 -25.63
N GLY A 148 19.82 4.03 -25.06
CA GLY A 148 21.02 4.75 -24.62
C GLY A 148 20.92 5.35 -23.20
N ILE A 149 19.83 5.11 -22.47
CA ILE A 149 19.74 5.51 -21.06
C ILE A 149 20.54 4.50 -20.22
N THR A 150 21.49 5.02 -19.44
CA THR A 150 22.34 4.27 -18.51
C THR A 150 22.00 4.63 -17.07
N THR A 151 21.83 3.63 -16.21
CA THR A 151 21.52 3.78 -14.77
C THR A 151 22.32 2.82 -13.91
N GLN A 152 22.09 2.85 -12.61
CA GLN A 152 22.62 1.89 -11.66
C GLN A 152 21.49 1.23 -10.87
N GLU A 153 21.76 0.04 -10.38
CA GLU A 153 20.84 -0.69 -9.50
C GLU A 153 20.87 -0.13 -8.08
N MET A 154 19.74 -0.23 -7.38
CA MET A 154 19.70 0.05 -5.95
C MET A 154 20.24 -1.16 -5.19
N SER A 155 21.39 -0.99 -4.54
CA SER A 155 21.99 -2.07 -3.75
C SER A 155 21.05 -2.52 -2.62
N PRO A 156 20.95 -3.83 -2.30
CA PRO A 156 20.16 -4.30 -1.16
C PRO A 156 20.72 -3.83 0.19
N GLY A 157 22.01 -3.49 0.25
CA GLY A 157 22.66 -2.96 1.45
C GLY A 157 22.30 -1.49 1.73
N GLY A 158 22.56 -1.02 2.95
CA GLY A 158 22.27 0.38 3.32
C GLY A 158 20.79 0.61 3.58
N LEU A 159 20.17 1.55 2.85
CA LEU A 159 18.80 2.01 3.10
C LEU A 159 17.75 0.88 3.03
N PRO A 160 17.74 0.00 2.01
CA PRO A 160 16.71 -1.04 1.92
C PRO A 160 16.79 -2.04 3.09
N THR A 161 18.00 -2.44 3.49
CA THR A 161 18.20 -3.33 4.64
C THR A 161 17.75 -2.67 5.96
N ILE A 162 18.06 -1.37 6.15
CA ILE A 162 17.60 -0.63 7.34
C ILE A 162 16.08 -0.57 7.37
N ASN A 163 15.44 -0.26 6.24
CA ASN A 163 13.98 -0.24 6.10
C ASN A 163 13.34 -1.61 6.40
N THR A 164 13.96 -2.70 5.95
CA THR A 164 13.55 -4.07 6.31
C THR A 164 13.57 -4.30 7.80
N ILE A 165 14.66 -3.92 8.48
CA ILE A 165 14.76 -4.06 9.94
C ILE A 165 13.68 -3.22 10.64
N ILE A 166 13.48 -1.98 10.21
CA ILE A 166 12.47 -1.07 10.78
C ILE A 166 11.07 -1.68 10.69
N LEU A 167 10.65 -2.18 9.52
CA LEU A 167 9.32 -2.75 9.36
C LEU A 167 9.16 -4.05 10.17
N LEU A 168 10.14 -4.95 10.15
CA LEU A 168 10.08 -6.18 10.95
C LEU A 168 9.98 -5.88 12.46
N VAL A 169 10.75 -4.91 12.96
CA VAL A 169 10.64 -4.45 14.35
C VAL A 169 9.28 -3.80 14.60
N SER A 170 8.75 -3.02 13.65
CA SER A 170 7.43 -2.40 13.78
C SER A 170 6.33 -3.46 13.93
N SER A 171 6.38 -4.55 13.15
CA SER A 171 5.48 -5.70 13.29
C SER A 171 5.54 -6.32 14.68
N VAL A 172 6.73 -6.54 15.21
CA VAL A 172 6.92 -7.09 16.56
C VAL A 172 6.35 -6.16 17.62
N THR A 173 6.62 -4.85 17.53
CA THR A 173 6.03 -3.87 18.46
C THR A 173 4.51 -3.85 18.37
N LEU A 174 3.93 -3.92 17.16
CA LEU A 174 2.48 -3.93 16.99
C LEU A 174 1.84 -5.20 17.58
N HIS A 175 2.50 -6.36 17.42
CA HIS A 175 2.06 -7.59 18.06
C HIS A 175 2.02 -7.44 19.59
N PHE A 176 3.08 -6.88 20.20
CA PHE A 176 3.08 -6.61 21.64
C PHE A 176 2.05 -5.55 22.07
N ALA A 177 1.70 -4.61 21.20
CA ALA A 177 0.60 -3.69 21.43
C ALA A 177 -0.74 -4.44 21.48
N HIS A 178 -0.96 -5.35 20.53
CA HIS A 178 -2.17 -6.18 20.46
C HIS A 178 -2.31 -7.09 21.71
N VAL A 179 -1.25 -7.79 22.09
CA VAL A 179 -1.22 -8.58 23.33
C VAL A 179 -1.50 -7.71 24.56
N GLY A 180 -0.96 -6.49 24.58
CA GLY A 180 -1.25 -5.50 25.61
C GLY A 180 -2.73 -5.13 25.68
N LEU A 181 -3.41 -5.04 24.53
CA LEU A 181 -4.86 -4.80 24.46
C LEU A 181 -5.64 -5.99 25.03
N GLU A 182 -5.35 -7.21 24.59
CA GLU A 182 -6.03 -8.44 25.05
C GLU A 182 -5.85 -8.68 26.54
N GLN A 183 -4.69 -8.33 27.09
CA GLN A 183 -4.39 -8.45 28.52
C GLN A 183 -4.82 -7.22 29.34
N ASN A 184 -5.50 -6.25 28.73
CA ASN A 184 -5.92 -4.99 29.34
C ASN A 184 -4.75 -4.16 29.95
N LYS A 185 -3.53 -4.33 29.43
CA LYS A 185 -2.31 -3.61 29.84
C LYS A 185 -2.16 -2.31 29.04
N ARG A 186 -2.90 -1.29 29.45
CA ARG A 186 -3.00 0.00 28.71
C ARG A 186 -1.66 0.71 28.46
N LYS A 187 -0.72 0.64 29.42
CA LYS A 187 0.62 1.24 29.26
C LYS A 187 1.44 0.52 28.18
N GLN A 188 1.39 -0.82 28.15
CA GLN A 188 2.06 -1.60 27.11
C GLN A 188 1.45 -1.31 25.74
N LEU A 189 0.12 -1.36 25.63
CA LEU A 189 -0.61 -1.07 24.39
C LEU A 189 -0.22 0.30 23.81
N THR A 190 -0.28 1.36 24.63
CA THR A 190 0.02 2.72 24.17
C THR A 190 1.49 2.91 23.79
N LEU A 191 2.44 2.45 24.59
CA LEU A 191 3.87 2.58 24.27
C LEU A 191 4.26 1.80 23.02
N MET A 192 3.80 0.55 22.91
CA MET A 192 4.16 -0.31 21.78
C MET A 192 3.53 0.17 20.47
N LEU A 193 2.25 0.57 20.48
CA LEU A 193 1.62 1.16 19.30
C LEU A 193 2.28 2.48 18.89
N GLY A 194 2.65 3.32 19.86
CA GLY A 194 3.40 4.56 19.59
C GLY A 194 4.75 4.27 18.93
N ALA A 195 5.47 3.25 19.40
CA ALA A 195 6.72 2.81 18.77
C ALA A 195 6.50 2.31 17.33
N THR A 196 5.45 1.52 17.08
CA THR A 196 5.10 1.08 15.72
C THR A 196 4.88 2.26 14.78
N ILE A 197 4.12 3.28 15.21
CA ILE A 197 3.84 4.47 14.39
C ILE A 197 5.13 5.24 14.08
N LEU A 198 6.01 5.43 15.08
CA LEU A 198 7.29 6.10 14.86
C LEU A 198 8.18 5.35 13.88
N LEU A 199 8.22 4.01 13.98
CA LEU A 199 8.95 3.16 13.03
C LEU A 199 8.35 3.26 11.62
N GLY A 200 7.02 3.26 11.48
CA GLY A 200 6.33 3.47 10.21
C GLY A 200 6.66 4.82 9.56
N CYS A 201 6.64 5.91 10.35
CA CYS A 201 7.07 7.22 9.88
C CYS A 201 8.56 7.24 9.50
N GLY A 202 9.42 6.55 10.27
CA GLY A 202 10.84 6.40 9.97
C GLY A 202 11.09 5.69 8.66
N PHE A 203 10.38 4.59 8.39
CA PHE A 203 10.41 3.90 7.09
C PHE A 203 10.04 4.84 5.95
N LEU A 204 8.92 5.57 6.06
CA LEU A 204 8.46 6.47 4.99
C LEU A 204 9.48 7.58 4.72
N PHE A 205 10.11 8.13 5.75
CA PHE A 205 11.17 9.11 5.61
C PHE A 205 12.38 8.53 4.85
N LEU A 206 12.87 7.36 5.25
CA LEU A 206 14.00 6.71 4.60
C LEU A 206 13.67 6.27 3.17
N GLN A 207 12.42 5.88 2.89
CA GLN A 207 11.96 5.56 1.53
C GLN A 207 12.01 6.79 0.62
N VAL A 208 11.70 7.99 1.14
CA VAL A 208 11.85 9.24 0.38
C VAL A 208 13.32 9.54 0.12
N GLU A 209 14.20 9.38 1.12
CA GLU A 209 15.64 9.55 0.93
C GLU A 209 16.21 8.57 -0.12
N GLU A 210 15.75 7.32 -0.12
CA GLU A 210 16.10 6.32 -1.13
C GLU A 210 15.68 6.79 -2.54
N TYR A 211 14.49 7.37 -2.69
CA TYR A 211 14.04 7.91 -3.98
C TYR A 211 14.87 9.13 -4.41
N ILE A 212 15.24 10.01 -3.47
CA ILE A 212 16.12 11.14 -3.77
C ILE A 212 17.49 10.63 -4.25
N HIS A 213 18.06 9.64 -3.57
CA HIS A 213 19.33 9.00 -3.94
C HIS A 213 19.24 8.32 -5.32
N ALA A 214 18.16 7.56 -5.58
CA ALA A 214 17.91 6.91 -6.85
C ALA A 214 17.91 7.90 -8.03
N TYR A 215 17.18 9.01 -7.89
CA TYR A 215 17.09 10.03 -8.93
C TYR A 215 18.39 10.83 -9.13
N ARG A 216 19.08 11.19 -8.04
CA ARG A 216 20.25 12.09 -8.10
C ARG A 216 21.55 11.38 -8.42
N ASP A 217 21.77 10.23 -7.79
CA ASP A 217 23.09 9.59 -7.76
C ASP A 217 23.17 8.35 -8.64
N LEU A 218 22.05 7.63 -8.84
CA LEU A 218 22.00 6.39 -9.63
C LEU A 218 21.43 6.60 -11.05
N GLY A 219 20.86 7.77 -11.33
CA GLY A 219 20.10 8.03 -12.56
C GLY A 219 18.85 7.14 -12.72
N LEU A 220 18.48 6.42 -11.67
CA LEU A 220 17.34 5.50 -11.64
C LEU A 220 16.06 6.31 -11.50
N THR A 221 15.26 6.37 -12.55
CA THR A 221 14.02 7.16 -12.61
C THR A 221 12.85 6.32 -13.14
N LEU A 222 11.63 6.85 -13.07
CA LEU A 222 10.47 6.22 -13.71
C LEU A 222 10.64 6.03 -15.23
N GLN A 223 11.52 6.81 -15.86
CA GLN A 223 11.75 6.79 -17.31
C GLN A 223 12.98 5.98 -17.71
N SER A 224 13.75 5.44 -16.75
CA SER A 224 14.99 4.72 -17.04
C SER A 224 14.77 3.25 -17.42
N GLY A 225 13.81 3.01 -18.31
CA GLY A 225 13.47 1.68 -18.80
C GLY A 225 12.67 0.82 -17.82
N ILE A 226 12.60 -0.48 -18.12
CA ILE A 226 11.71 -1.42 -17.42
C ILE A 226 12.11 -1.65 -15.96
N TYR A 227 13.42 -1.61 -15.64
CA TYR A 227 13.89 -1.76 -14.27
C TYR A 227 13.44 -0.58 -13.39
N GLY A 228 13.72 0.66 -13.81
CA GLY A 228 13.29 1.86 -13.08
C GLY A 228 11.77 1.95 -12.92
N ASN A 229 11.01 1.70 -13.99
CA ASN A 229 9.56 1.70 -13.93
C ASN A 229 9.03 0.65 -12.93
N THR A 230 9.44 -0.61 -13.06
CA THR A 230 8.96 -1.67 -12.16
C THR A 230 9.41 -1.43 -10.72
N PHE A 231 10.64 -0.94 -10.49
CA PHE A 231 11.14 -0.54 -9.18
C PHE A 231 10.23 0.49 -8.50
N PHE A 232 9.98 1.63 -9.14
CA PHE A 232 9.16 2.72 -8.55
C PHE A 232 7.68 2.37 -8.45
N MET A 233 7.14 1.58 -9.38
CA MET A 233 5.73 1.15 -9.29
C MET A 233 5.53 0.20 -8.11
N LEU A 234 6.39 -0.83 -7.96
CA LEU A 234 6.32 -1.79 -6.86
C LEU A 234 6.57 -1.14 -5.50
N THR A 235 7.66 -0.40 -5.35
CA THR A 235 8.02 0.26 -4.08
C THR A 235 7.10 1.43 -3.77
N GLY A 236 6.61 2.15 -4.78
CA GLY A 236 5.77 3.33 -4.63
C GLY A 236 4.36 2.98 -4.18
N PHE A 237 3.74 1.97 -4.81
CA PHE A 237 2.46 1.46 -4.32
C PHE A 237 2.59 0.88 -2.92
N HIS A 238 3.68 0.18 -2.61
CA HIS A 238 3.92 -0.27 -1.24
C HIS A 238 4.06 0.91 -0.26
N GLY A 239 4.83 1.95 -0.60
CA GLY A 239 4.94 3.17 0.21
C GLY A 239 3.59 3.86 0.44
N MET A 240 2.70 3.87 -0.55
CA MET A 240 1.31 4.32 -0.38
C MET A 240 0.58 3.47 0.66
N HIS A 241 0.71 2.14 0.60
CA HIS A 241 0.09 1.23 1.57
C HIS A 241 0.65 1.40 2.99
N VAL A 242 1.96 1.59 3.14
CA VAL A 242 2.59 1.91 4.44
C VAL A 242 2.05 3.24 4.98
N THR A 243 1.87 4.24 4.11
CA THR A 243 1.26 5.53 4.49
C THR A 243 -0.17 5.36 4.99
N LEU A 244 -1.02 4.63 4.26
CA LEU A 244 -2.39 4.33 4.67
C LEU A 244 -2.43 3.52 5.98
N GLY A 245 -1.57 2.51 6.11
CA GLY A 245 -1.42 1.72 7.33
C GLY A 245 -1.02 2.58 8.51
N THR A 246 -0.10 3.53 8.33
CA THR A 246 0.38 4.41 9.39
C THR A 246 -0.74 5.36 9.84
N ILE A 247 -1.53 5.90 8.90
CA ILE A 247 -2.72 6.70 9.20
C ILE A 247 -3.74 5.87 9.99
N ILE A 248 -4.02 4.63 9.57
CA ILE A 248 -4.92 3.72 10.29
C ILE A 248 -4.43 3.51 11.73
N LEU A 249 -3.14 3.23 11.93
CA LEU A 249 -2.56 3.02 13.26
C LEU A 249 -2.62 4.30 14.13
N ILE A 250 -2.40 5.48 13.54
CA ILE A 250 -2.55 6.77 14.23
C ILE A 250 -4.01 6.96 14.69
N VAL A 251 -4.99 6.67 13.83
CA VAL A 251 -6.42 6.72 14.21
C VAL A 251 -6.71 5.71 15.34
N MET A 252 -6.16 4.49 15.26
CA MET A 252 -6.28 3.50 16.32
C MET A 252 -5.65 3.99 17.63
N PHE A 253 -4.50 4.65 17.57
CA PHE A 253 -3.81 5.21 18.75
C PHE A 253 -4.69 6.23 19.46
N PHE A 254 -5.28 7.18 18.75
CA PHE A 254 -6.20 8.14 19.36
C PHE A 254 -7.47 7.47 19.93
N ARG A 255 -7.99 6.43 19.28
CA ARG A 255 -9.12 5.64 19.80
C ARG A 255 -8.76 4.86 21.07
N VAL A 256 -7.55 4.31 21.15
CA VAL A 256 -7.00 3.68 22.37
C VAL A 256 -6.90 4.70 23.51
N LEU A 257 -6.39 5.90 23.23
CA LEU A 257 -6.30 6.96 24.24
C LEU A 257 -7.68 7.36 24.77
N LYS A 258 -8.69 7.43 23.90
CA LYS A 258 -10.09 7.69 24.29
C LYS A 258 -10.79 6.49 24.94
N GLY A 259 -10.16 5.31 24.98
CA GLY A 259 -10.73 4.11 25.62
C GLY A 259 -11.85 3.44 24.81
N HIS A 260 -11.83 3.56 23.48
CA HIS A 260 -12.86 2.97 22.60
C HIS A 260 -12.76 1.46 22.42
N PHE A 261 -11.80 0.78 23.07
CA PHE A 261 -11.54 -0.64 22.87
C PHE A 261 -11.52 -1.39 24.19
N THR A 262 -12.04 -2.61 24.17
CA THR A 262 -11.97 -3.56 25.28
C THR A 262 -11.26 -4.84 24.82
N PRO A 263 -10.77 -5.68 25.75
CA PRO A 263 -10.22 -6.99 25.40
C PRO A 263 -11.16 -7.91 24.61
N LYS A 264 -12.48 -7.65 24.63
CA LYS A 264 -13.47 -8.41 23.86
C LYS A 264 -13.88 -7.72 22.56
N GLU A 265 -13.89 -6.39 22.55
CA GLU A 265 -14.40 -5.57 21.45
C GLU A 265 -13.32 -4.62 20.95
N HIS A 266 -12.55 -5.10 19.97
CA HIS A 266 -11.43 -4.36 19.40
C HIS A 266 -11.17 -4.72 17.93
N PHE A 267 -12.20 -5.16 17.20
CA PHE A 267 -12.05 -5.59 15.82
C PHE A 267 -11.37 -4.54 14.92
N ALA A 268 -11.68 -3.25 15.09
CA ALA A 268 -11.03 -2.20 14.29
C ALA A 268 -9.50 -2.15 14.51
N PHE A 269 -9.04 -2.38 15.75
CA PHE A 269 -7.61 -2.51 16.05
C PHE A 269 -7.04 -3.77 15.41
N GLN A 270 -7.75 -4.91 15.52
CA GLN A 270 -7.35 -6.18 14.91
C GLN A 270 -7.22 -6.06 13.39
N ALA A 271 -8.18 -5.43 12.72
CA ALA A 271 -8.15 -5.16 11.29
C ALA A 271 -6.97 -4.27 10.89
N GLY A 272 -6.70 -3.20 11.65
CA GLY A 272 -5.52 -2.36 11.44
C GLY A 272 -4.20 -3.12 11.60
N SER A 273 -4.13 -4.04 12.58
CA SER A 273 -2.97 -4.92 12.78
C SER A 273 -2.80 -5.92 11.63
N TRP A 274 -3.90 -6.52 11.14
CA TRP A 274 -3.86 -7.41 9.97
C TRP A 274 -3.34 -6.68 8.73
N TYR A 275 -3.81 -5.45 8.50
CA TYR A 275 -3.35 -4.63 7.39
C TYR A 275 -1.85 -4.31 7.50
N TRP A 276 -1.38 -3.92 8.68
CA TRP A 276 0.04 -3.61 8.89
C TRP A 276 0.95 -4.82 8.64
N HIS A 277 0.57 -6.00 9.16
CA HIS A 277 1.32 -7.23 8.88
C HIS A 277 1.29 -7.62 7.39
N PHE A 278 0.17 -7.39 6.69
CA PHE A 278 0.11 -7.57 5.24
C PHE A 278 1.13 -6.68 4.53
N VAL A 279 1.19 -5.39 4.90
CA VAL A 279 2.15 -4.44 4.33
C VAL A 279 3.58 -4.94 4.56
N ASP A 280 3.92 -5.38 5.77
CA ASP A 280 5.26 -5.91 6.08
C ASP A 280 5.62 -7.16 5.27
N VAL A 281 4.67 -8.07 5.05
CA VAL A 281 4.88 -9.25 4.19
C VAL A 281 5.16 -8.85 2.74
N VAL A 282 4.43 -7.85 2.21
CA VAL A 282 4.71 -7.30 0.88
C VAL A 282 6.11 -6.69 0.82
N TRP A 283 6.55 -5.97 1.85
CA TRP A 283 7.90 -5.43 1.90
C TRP A 283 8.98 -6.53 1.85
N VAL A 284 8.82 -7.61 2.61
CA VAL A 284 9.77 -8.72 2.58
C VAL A 284 9.87 -9.32 1.17
N MET A 285 8.74 -9.47 0.48
CA MET A 285 8.74 -9.90 -0.93
C MET A 285 9.45 -8.88 -1.83
N LEU A 286 9.21 -7.58 -1.65
CA LEU A 286 9.90 -6.54 -2.40
C LEU A 286 11.42 -6.58 -2.16
N PHE A 287 11.85 -6.66 -0.90
CA PHE A 287 13.25 -6.76 -0.55
C PHE A 287 13.94 -7.93 -1.26
N ILE A 288 13.32 -9.12 -1.24
CA ILE A 288 13.87 -10.30 -1.90
C ILE A 288 13.85 -10.16 -3.43
N PHE A 289 12.71 -9.84 -4.05
CA PHE A 289 12.57 -9.93 -5.49
C PHE A 289 13.03 -8.69 -6.25
N VAL A 290 13.09 -7.52 -5.62
CA VAL A 290 13.45 -6.26 -6.28
C VAL A 290 14.89 -5.84 -5.96
N TYR A 291 15.33 -6.04 -4.71
CA TYR A 291 16.65 -5.57 -4.27
C TYR A 291 17.72 -6.67 -4.25
N VAL A 292 17.36 -7.91 -3.90
CA VAL A 292 18.34 -9.01 -3.78
C VAL A 292 18.48 -9.83 -5.05
N LEU A 293 17.36 -10.17 -5.70
CA LEU A 293 17.30 -10.95 -6.95
C LEU A 293 17.12 -10.03 -8.15
#